data_AF-G0QQZ7-F1
#
_entry.id   AF-G0QQZ7-F1
#
_cell.length_a   1.000
_cell.length_b   1.000
_cell.length_c   1.000
_cell.angle_alpha   90.00
_cell.angle_beta   90.00
_cell.angle_gamma   90.00
#
_symmetry.space_group_name_H-M   'P 1'
#
loop_
_entity.id
_entity.type
_entity.pdbx_description
1 polymer ?
#
loop_
_entity_poly.entity_id
_entity_poly.type
_entity_poly.pdbx_seq_one_letter_code
_entity_poly.pdbx_strand_id
1 'polypeptide(L)'
;MKSLNKYIQFNSQFSQVIPILLSIKTLDDTQPKELKTDEELDKNPFEDRPNIDLICVIDNSGSMQGQKIENVIDGIYSTGGTNIYSGMQQAFKVLKDRNQQNPISSIFLLSDGQDPPSLQKIKTNLPNDCLTIHCFGFGDDHDSTLMNNICDLKDGNFYYVEKIDQVNEFFVDALGGIFSVVAQDIQIDFSLNIQDANFQKRFKQCQISKTYGNMFKCVNQNSHFQININQLLSGITKDFIFEVTIPPLLIQSLQDFERNVELIKANVTAIPVNPQYTTSVNKQCFASEQYIKAFLNQK
;
A
#
# COMPACT_ATOMS: atom_id res chain seq x y z
N MET A 1 11.31 -28.13 -1.06
CA MET A 1 11.18 -28.73 -2.41
C MET A 1 11.58 -27.67 -3.44
N LYS A 2 12.64 -27.94 -4.22
CA LYS A 2 13.20 -27.21 -5.38
C LYS A 2 13.47 -25.70 -5.22
N SER A 3 14.71 -25.32 -4.88
CA SER A 3 15.24 -24.03 -5.36
C SER A 3 15.45 -24.18 -6.86
N LEU A 4 14.68 -23.44 -7.65
CA LEU A 4 14.99 -23.23 -9.06
C LEU A 4 16.14 -22.21 -9.08
N ASN A 5 17.38 -22.69 -8.99
CA ASN A 5 18.54 -21.87 -9.29
C ASN A 5 18.50 -21.54 -10.80
N LYS A 6 17.83 -20.43 -11.14
CA LYS A 6 17.72 -19.94 -12.50
C LYS A 6 18.97 -19.11 -12.81
N TYR A 7 20.01 -19.79 -13.26
CA TYR A 7 21.21 -19.12 -13.78
C TYR A 7 20.87 -18.29 -15.03
N ILE A 8 21.28 -17.03 -15.07
CA ILE A 8 21.22 -16.22 -16.29
C ILE A 8 22.34 -16.67 -17.22
N GLN A 9 22.00 -17.23 -18.37
CA GLN A 9 22.96 -17.50 -19.43
C GLN A 9 23.11 -16.26 -20.31
N PHE A 10 24.29 -15.65 -20.32
CA PHE A 10 24.54 -14.43 -21.10
C PHE A 10 24.51 -14.69 -22.61
N ASN A 11 23.93 -13.76 -23.35
CA ASN A 11 23.89 -13.78 -24.81
C ASN A 11 24.80 -12.67 -25.38
N SER A 12 25.63 -13.01 -26.36
CA SER A 12 26.57 -12.05 -26.97
C SER A 12 26.02 -11.32 -28.19
N GLN A 13 24.81 -11.68 -28.67
CA GLN A 13 24.21 -11.16 -29.90
C GLN A 13 22.98 -10.28 -29.63
N PHE A 14 22.17 -10.63 -28.63
CA PHE A 14 20.89 -9.97 -28.36
C PHE A 14 20.76 -9.59 -26.89
N SER A 15 20.07 -8.47 -26.64
CA SER A 15 19.69 -8.07 -25.30
C SER A 15 18.74 -9.09 -24.68
N GLN A 16 18.88 -9.31 -23.38
CA GLN A 16 18.06 -10.22 -22.61
C GLN A 16 17.18 -9.41 -21.67
N VAL A 17 15.89 -9.74 -21.60
CA VAL A 17 14.94 -9.09 -20.69
C VAL A 17 14.64 -10.05 -19.56
N ILE A 18 14.81 -9.58 -18.32
CA ILE A 18 14.64 -10.38 -17.12
C ILE A 18 13.55 -9.75 -16.26
N PRO A 19 12.41 -10.45 -16.07
CA PRO A 19 11.41 -10.01 -15.11
C PRO A 19 11.93 -10.24 -13.69
N ILE A 20 11.77 -9.23 -12.84
CA ILE A 20 12.16 -9.25 -11.43
C ILE A 20 10.92 -9.01 -10.59
N LEU A 21 10.76 -9.84 -9.56
CA LEU A 21 9.71 -9.75 -8.56
C LEU A 21 10.27 -9.17 -7.26
N LEU A 22 9.85 -7.96 -6.91
CA LEU A 22 10.14 -7.33 -5.62
C LEU A 22 8.92 -7.53 -4.71
N SER A 23 9.11 -8.26 -3.62
CA SER A 23 8.03 -8.57 -2.68
C SER A 23 8.31 -7.94 -1.32
N ILE A 24 7.30 -7.25 -0.79
CA ILE A 24 7.24 -6.89 0.63
C ILE A 24 6.26 -7.82 1.31
N LYS A 25 6.72 -8.45 2.39
CA LYS A 25 5.89 -9.32 3.21
C LYS A 25 5.88 -8.83 4.65
N THR A 26 4.69 -8.68 5.22
CA THR A 26 4.49 -8.60 6.65
C THR A 26 4.32 -9.99 7.23
N LEU A 27 4.88 -10.21 8.41
CA LEU A 27 4.61 -11.43 9.16
C LEU A 27 3.21 -11.32 9.76
N ASP A 28 2.56 -12.47 9.90
CA ASP A 28 1.34 -12.56 10.69
C ASP A 28 1.70 -12.36 12.17
N ASP A 29 1.03 -11.42 12.83
CA ASP A 29 1.08 -11.28 14.30
C ASP A 29 0.41 -12.48 15.02
N THR A 30 -0.15 -13.43 14.27
CA THR A 30 -0.80 -14.66 14.74
C THR A 30 0.13 -15.88 14.79
N GLN A 31 1.45 -15.71 14.67
CA GLN A 31 2.36 -16.76 15.18
C GLN A 31 1.89 -17.12 16.58
N PRO A 32 1.71 -18.42 16.91
CA PRO A 32 1.21 -18.80 18.22
C PRO A 32 2.21 -18.26 19.23
N LYS A 33 1.84 -17.17 19.91
CA LYS A 33 2.42 -16.83 21.21
C LYS A 33 2.33 -18.14 21.98
N GLU A 34 3.48 -18.72 22.33
CA GLU A 34 3.57 -19.93 23.14
C GLU A 34 2.50 -19.85 24.23
N LEU A 35 1.76 -20.97 24.46
CA LEU A 35 0.69 -21.12 25.45
C LEU A 35 0.61 -19.92 26.41
N LYS A 36 -0.25 -18.95 26.06
CA LYS A 36 -0.49 -17.76 26.86
C LYS A 36 -0.69 -18.20 28.31
N THR A 37 0.07 -17.63 29.24
CA THR A 37 -0.14 -17.88 30.67
C THR A 37 -1.56 -17.44 31.07
N ASP A 38 -2.10 -17.98 32.16
CA ASP A 38 -3.45 -17.62 32.64
C ASP A 38 -3.64 -16.09 32.81
N GLU A 39 -2.56 -15.34 33.04
CA GLU A 39 -2.55 -13.87 33.10
C GLU A 39 -2.70 -13.15 31.73
N GLU A 40 -2.32 -13.78 30.61
CA GLU A 40 -2.45 -13.21 29.26
C GLU A 40 -3.81 -13.49 28.60
N LEU A 41 -4.58 -14.43 29.17
CA LEU A 41 -5.97 -14.71 28.79
C LEU A 41 -6.94 -13.68 29.36
N ASP A 42 -6.60 -13.03 30.48
CA ASP A 42 -7.36 -11.96 31.12
C ASP A 42 -7.02 -10.55 30.58
N LYS A 43 -5.99 -10.43 29.73
CA LYS A 43 -5.69 -9.16 29.06
C LYS A 43 -6.78 -8.82 28.07
N ASN A 44 -7.20 -7.55 28.09
CA ASN A 44 -8.24 -7.07 27.20
C ASN A 44 -7.78 -7.30 25.74
N PRO A 45 -8.52 -8.00 24.88
CA PRO A 45 -8.13 -8.25 23.48
C PRO A 45 -7.99 -6.97 22.63
N PHE A 46 -8.31 -5.81 23.21
CA PHE A 46 -8.15 -4.49 22.63
C PHE A 46 -6.98 -3.68 23.23
N GLU A 47 -6.28 -4.16 24.26
CA GLU A 47 -5.22 -3.40 24.97
C GLU A 47 -3.99 -3.09 24.10
N ASP A 48 -3.65 -3.98 23.16
CA ASP A 48 -2.50 -3.84 22.27
C ASP A 48 -2.87 -3.21 20.90
N ARG A 49 -4.13 -2.78 20.70
CA ARG A 49 -4.53 -2.21 19.41
C ARG A 49 -4.10 -0.75 19.31
N PRO A 50 -3.59 -0.31 18.15
CA PRO A 50 -3.28 1.08 17.94
C PRO A 50 -4.54 1.95 18.05
N ASN A 51 -4.39 3.14 18.61
CA ASN A 51 -5.44 4.16 18.54
C ASN A 51 -5.65 4.58 17.07
N ILE A 52 -6.88 4.91 16.72
CA ILE A 52 -7.30 5.21 15.34
C ILE A 52 -8.09 6.53 15.31
N ASP A 53 -7.77 7.37 14.32
CA ASP A 53 -8.63 8.47 13.88
C ASP A 53 -9.56 7.95 12.77
N LEU A 54 -10.84 7.72 13.08
CA LEU A 54 -11.86 7.33 12.09
C LEU A 54 -12.87 8.46 11.89
N ILE A 55 -12.97 8.98 10.66
CA ILE A 55 -13.92 10.04 10.31
C ILE A 55 -14.91 9.52 9.29
N CYS A 56 -16.19 9.63 9.58
CA CYS A 56 -17.26 9.29 8.65
C CYS A 56 -17.80 10.56 7.98
N VAL A 57 -17.71 10.62 6.66
CA VAL A 57 -18.39 11.61 5.81
C VAL A 57 -19.62 10.92 5.25
N ILE A 58 -20.80 11.39 5.63
CA ILE A 58 -22.07 10.77 5.24
C ILE A 58 -22.81 11.76 4.34
N ASP A 59 -23.12 11.34 3.11
CA ASP A 59 -24.07 12.06 2.27
C ASP A 59 -25.46 11.97 2.89
N ASN A 60 -26.07 13.13 3.05
CA ASN A 60 -27.43 13.26 3.56
C ASN A 60 -28.29 13.98 2.53
N SER A 61 -28.00 13.84 1.24
CA SER A 61 -28.92 14.24 0.19
C SER A 61 -30.22 13.45 0.37
N GLY A 62 -31.38 14.09 0.20
CA GLY A 62 -32.68 13.52 0.58
C GLY A 62 -33.10 12.22 -0.13
N SER A 63 -32.25 11.64 -0.98
CA SER A 63 -32.41 10.31 -1.59
C SER A 63 -32.09 9.15 -0.64
N MET A 64 -31.38 9.41 0.46
CA MET A 64 -31.17 8.46 1.56
C MET A 64 -32.41 8.28 2.45
N GLN A 65 -33.62 8.23 1.86
CA GLN A 65 -34.89 8.11 2.59
C GLN A 65 -35.49 6.68 2.54
N GLY A 66 -35.86 6.20 3.73
CA GLY A 66 -36.52 4.92 4.01
C GLY A 66 -36.11 4.43 5.40
N GLN A 67 -36.69 3.32 5.87
CA GLN A 67 -36.25 2.58 7.08
C GLN A 67 -34.78 2.10 7.02
N LYS A 68 -34.07 2.50 5.95
CA LYS A 68 -32.84 1.96 5.40
C LYS A 68 -31.58 2.56 6.02
N ILE A 69 -31.64 3.62 6.82
CA ILE A 69 -30.46 4.17 7.53
C ILE A 69 -30.85 4.81 8.89
N GLU A 70 -32.04 4.55 9.45
CA GLU A 70 -32.46 5.16 10.74
C GLU A 70 -31.42 4.95 11.85
N ASN A 71 -30.80 3.77 11.96
CA ASN A 71 -29.80 3.50 13.00
C ASN A 71 -28.46 4.26 12.85
N VAL A 72 -28.11 4.77 11.66
CA VAL A 72 -26.88 5.57 11.42
C VAL A 72 -27.22 7.07 11.28
N ILE A 73 -28.47 7.40 10.94
CA ILE A 73 -28.97 8.77 10.65
C ILE A 73 -29.84 9.36 11.76
N ASP A 74 -30.22 8.64 12.84
CA ASP A 74 -31.12 9.15 13.91
C ASP A 74 -30.67 10.46 14.60
N GLY A 75 -29.47 10.99 14.32
CA GLY A 75 -29.01 12.32 14.73
C GLY A 75 -28.88 13.38 13.62
N ILE A 76 -29.16 13.09 12.34
CA ILE A 76 -28.75 13.94 11.21
C ILE A 76 -29.94 14.22 10.27
N TYR A 77 -30.68 15.30 10.53
CA TYR A 77 -31.69 15.83 9.61
C TYR A 77 -31.05 16.62 8.46
N SER A 78 -31.61 16.55 7.24
CA SER A 78 -31.18 17.40 6.11
C SER A 78 -32.29 17.73 5.12
N THR A 79 -32.03 18.80 4.36
CA THR A 79 -32.79 19.27 3.20
C THR A 79 -31.76 19.74 2.14
N GLY A 80 -31.46 18.95 1.11
CA GLY A 80 -30.46 19.33 0.07
C GLY A 80 -30.02 18.20 -0.89
N GLY A 81 -29.07 18.52 -1.79
CA GLY A 81 -28.42 17.58 -2.73
C GLY A 81 -26.98 17.19 -2.30
N THR A 82 -26.30 16.34 -3.09
CA THR A 82 -24.98 15.77 -2.77
C THR A 82 -23.82 16.75 -3.01
N ASN A 83 -22.94 16.91 -2.03
CA ASN A 83 -21.69 17.69 -2.14
C ASN A 83 -20.54 16.98 -1.43
N ILE A 84 -19.98 15.97 -2.09
CA ILE A 84 -18.90 15.12 -1.58
C ILE A 84 -17.69 15.98 -1.22
N TYR A 85 -17.33 16.96 -2.05
CA TYR A 85 -16.17 17.80 -1.79
C TYR A 85 -16.25 18.55 -0.45
N SER A 86 -17.40 19.11 -0.11
CA SER A 86 -17.56 19.86 1.14
C SER A 86 -17.41 18.96 2.39
N GLY A 87 -17.97 17.74 2.34
CA GLY A 87 -17.82 16.76 3.41
C GLY A 87 -16.36 16.32 3.58
N MET A 88 -15.67 16.03 2.48
CA MET A 88 -14.25 15.70 2.48
C MET A 88 -13.38 16.85 2.99
N GLN A 89 -13.69 18.09 2.62
CA GLN A 89 -12.98 19.27 3.12
C GLN A 89 -13.11 19.40 4.64
N GLN A 90 -14.30 19.12 5.19
CA GLN A 90 -14.51 19.12 6.64
C GLN A 90 -13.74 17.97 7.32
N ALA A 91 -13.72 16.77 6.73
CA ALA A 91 -12.93 15.66 7.23
C ALA A 91 -11.43 15.99 7.28
N PHE A 92 -10.89 16.60 6.22
CA PHE A 92 -9.50 17.06 6.19
C PHE A 92 -9.21 18.12 7.25
N LYS A 93 -10.17 19.02 7.50
CA LYS A 93 -10.05 20.01 8.57
C LYS A 93 -10.03 19.35 9.95
N VAL A 94 -10.91 18.38 10.21
CA VAL A 94 -10.93 17.63 11.48
C VAL A 94 -9.61 16.91 11.70
N LEU A 95 -9.05 16.27 10.67
CA LEU A 95 -7.72 15.68 10.76
C LEU A 95 -6.68 16.75 11.08
N LYS A 96 -6.67 17.87 10.36
CA LYS A 96 -5.65 18.91 10.56
C LYS A 96 -5.71 19.57 11.94
N ASP A 97 -6.91 19.79 12.47
CA ASP A 97 -7.15 20.55 13.70
C ASP A 97 -7.13 19.65 14.96
N ARG A 98 -6.82 18.35 14.83
CA ARG A 98 -6.80 17.41 15.97
C ARG A 98 -5.65 17.68 16.93
N ASN A 99 -5.96 17.64 18.23
CA ASN A 99 -4.98 17.86 19.31
C ASN A 99 -3.98 16.71 19.45
N GLN A 100 -4.40 15.48 19.16
CA GLN A 100 -3.56 14.28 19.20
C GLN A 100 -3.69 13.56 17.87
N GLN A 101 -2.55 13.17 17.31
CA GLN A 101 -2.50 12.39 16.08
C GLN A 101 -2.34 10.93 16.46
N ASN A 102 -3.35 10.14 16.15
CA ASN A 102 -3.24 8.70 16.26
C ASN A 102 -2.36 8.18 15.12
N PRO A 103 -1.67 7.04 15.31
CA PRO A 103 -0.83 6.46 14.27
C PRO A 103 -1.69 6.22 13.03
N ILE A 104 -2.85 5.58 13.15
CA ILE A 104 -3.68 5.23 12.00
C ILE A 104 -4.80 6.24 11.84
N SER A 105 -4.95 6.77 10.63
CA SER A 105 -6.06 7.67 10.25
C SER A 105 -6.80 7.13 9.03
N SER A 106 -8.13 7.15 9.05
CA SER A 106 -8.98 6.70 7.94
C SER A 106 -10.24 7.56 7.80
N ILE A 107 -10.66 7.81 6.57
CA ILE A 107 -11.92 8.46 6.22
C ILE A 107 -12.84 7.42 5.57
N PHE A 108 -14.06 7.29 6.09
CA PHE A 108 -15.14 6.55 5.44
C PHE A 108 -16.10 7.54 4.79
N LEU A 109 -16.18 7.53 3.46
CA LEU A 109 -17.14 8.29 2.68
C LEU A 109 -18.34 7.40 2.33
N LEU A 110 -19.51 7.69 2.90
CA LEU A 110 -20.76 6.98 2.60
C LEU A 110 -21.62 7.88 1.73
N SER A 111 -22.00 7.44 0.53
CA SER A 111 -22.78 8.27 -0.38
C SER A 111 -23.58 7.43 -1.38
N ASP A 112 -24.77 7.90 -1.74
CA ASP A 112 -25.61 7.39 -2.84
C ASP A 112 -25.60 8.32 -4.06
N GLY A 113 -25.10 9.56 -3.91
CA GLY A 113 -25.10 10.56 -4.96
C GLY A 113 -23.87 10.63 -5.86
N GLN A 114 -23.90 11.60 -6.78
CA GLN A 114 -22.86 11.89 -7.75
C GLN A 114 -22.35 13.33 -7.57
N ASP A 115 -21.03 13.51 -7.56
CA ASP A 115 -20.39 14.84 -7.56
C ASP A 115 -19.09 14.81 -8.39
N PRO A 116 -19.15 14.62 -9.73
CA PRO A 116 -17.96 14.47 -10.56
C PRO A 116 -16.92 15.61 -10.41
N PRO A 117 -17.31 16.90 -10.23
CA PRO A 117 -16.36 17.98 -9.98
C PRO A 117 -15.56 17.84 -8.67
N SER A 118 -15.99 17.01 -7.73
CA SER A 118 -15.32 16.84 -6.44
C SER A 118 -13.92 16.23 -6.57
N LEU A 119 -13.69 15.28 -7.48
CA LEU A 119 -12.43 14.54 -7.56
C LEU A 119 -11.22 15.46 -7.73
N GLN A 120 -11.30 16.41 -8.67
CA GLN A 120 -10.20 17.35 -8.92
C GLN A 120 -9.95 18.26 -7.71
N LYS A 121 -11.02 18.70 -7.03
CA LYS A 121 -10.91 19.55 -5.85
C LYS A 121 -10.34 18.78 -4.65
N ILE A 122 -10.77 17.54 -4.43
CA ILE A 122 -10.22 16.63 -3.41
C ILE A 122 -8.75 16.41 -3.68
N LYS A 123 -8.37 16.05 -4.90
CA LYS A 123 -6.97 15.83 -5.31
C LYS A 123 -6.09 17.06 -5.06
N THR A 124 -6.63 18.26 -5.27
CA THR A 124 -5.90 19.53 -5.06
C THR A 124 -5.70 19.87 -3.58
N ASN A 125 -6.64 19.47 -2.72
CA ASN A 125 -6.64 19.79 -1.29
C ASN A 125 -6.34 18.55 -0.42
N LEU A 126 -5.78 17.51 -1.01
CA LEU A 126 -5.51 16.25 -0.34
C LEU A 126 -4.45 16.49 0.75
N PRO A 127 -4.67 16.06 2.00
CA PRO A 127 -3.69 16.23 3.05
C PRO A 127 -2.44 15.39 2.79
N ASN A 128 -1.28 15.89 3.25
CA ASN A 128 -0.03 15.15 3.17
C ASN A 128 0.05 14.01 4.20
N ASP A 129 -0.80 14.03 5.22
CA ASP A 129 -0.88 12.99 6.25
C ASP A 129 -1.06 11.59 5.64
N CYS A 130 -0.43 10.59 6.28
CA CYS A 130 -0.67 9.19 5.96
C CYS A 130 -2.07 8.79 6.44
N LEU A 131 -2.98 8.51 5.51
CA LEU A 131 -4.35 8.10 5.80
C LEU A 131 -4.89 7.24 4.66
N THR A 132 -6.01 6.55 4.92
CA THR A 132 -6.80 5.88 3.89
C THR A 132 -8.16 6.54 3.68
N ILE A 133 -8.72 6.41 2.47
CA ILE A 133 -10.09 6.85 2.17
C ILE A 133 -10.86 5.67 1.61
N HIS A 134 -11.82 5.15 2.36
CA HIS A 134 -12.72 4.09 1.92
C HIS A 134 -14.06 4.72 1.53
N CYS A 135 -14.63 4.31 0.40
CA CYS A 135 -15.92 4.80 -0.05
C CYS A 135 -16.95 3.67 -0.04
N PHE A 136 -18.16 3.97 0.42
CA PHE A 136 -19.31 3.07 0.46
C PHE A 136 -20.40 3.70 -0.42
N GLY A 137 -20.56 3.16 -1.62
CA GLY A 137 -21.54 3.59 -2.60
C GLY A 137 -22.85 2.84 -2.40
N PHE A 138 -23.95 3.54 -2.12
CA PHE A 138 -25.25 2.92 -1.86
C PHE A 138 -26.17 2.97 -3.08
N GLY A 139 -26.82 1.85 -3.40
CA GLY A 139 -27.78 1.75 -4.51
C GLY A 139 -27.16 1.97 -5.88
N ASP A 140 -27.96 1.99 -6.94
CA ASP A 140 -27.43 2.05 -8.33
C ASP A 140 -27.10 3.46 -8.82
N ASP A 141 -27.54 4.49 -8.09
CA ASP A 141 -27.48 5.88 -8.54
C ASP A 141 -26.14 6.59 -8.20
N HIS A 142 -25.27 5.95 -7.42
CA HIS A 142 -23.96 6.50 -7.05
C HIS A 142 -22.97 6.46 -8.22
N ASP A 143 -21.98 7.37 -8.21
CA ASP A 143 -20.90 7.36 -9.19
C ASP A 143 -19.75 6.45 -8.71
N SER A 144 -19.81 5.16 -9.08
CA SER A 144 -18.78 4.18 -8.70
C SER A 144 -17.39 4.55 -9.21
N THR A 145 -17.30 5.19 -10.38
CA THR A 145 -16.03 5.58 -10.98
C THR A 145 -15.39 6.71 -10.17
N LEU A 146 -16.18 7.72 -9.81
CA LEU A 146 -15.75 8.80 -8.93
C LEU A 146 -15.28 8.26 -7.59
N MET A 147 -16.07 7.42 -6.93
CA MET A 147 -15.75 6.91 -5.59
C MET A 147 -14.52 6.01 -5.60
N ASN A 148 -14.37 5.14 -6.60
CA ASN A 148 -13.15 4.35 -6.76
C ASN A 148 -11.91 5.25 -6.95
N ASN A 149 -12.03 6.28 -7.79
CA ASN A 149 -10.94 7.23 -7.99
C ASN A 149 -10.60 8.04 -6.72
N ILE A 150 -11.58 8.32 -5.85
CA ILE A 150 -11.33 8.95 -4.53
C ILE A 150 -10.55 8.00 -3.63
N CYS A 151 -10.91 6.71 -3.59
CA CYS A 151 -10.21 5.70 -2.81
C CYS A 151 -8.74 5.56 -3.24
N ASP A 152 -8.50 5.54 -4.56
CA ASP A 152 -7.17 5.42 -5.17
C ASP A 152 -6.23 6.57 -4.80
N LEU A 153 -6.75 7.73 -4.36
CA LEU A 153 -5.90 8.84 -3.91
C LEU A 153 -5.11 8.52 -2.63
N LYS A 154 -5.62 7.58 -1.81
CA LYS A 154 -5.09 7.29 -0.47
C LYS A 154 -5.07 5.80 -0.14
N ASP A 155 -4.95 4.91 -1.13
CA ASP A 155 -4.85 3.45 -0.94
C ASP A 155 -6.02 2.83 -0.13
N GLY A 156 -7.23 3.35 -0.29
CA GLY A 156 -8.44 2.76 0.32
C GLY A 156 -9.25 1.90 -0.65
N ASN A 157 -10.38 1.38 -0.17
CA ASN A 157 -11.25 0.48 -0.93
C ASN A 157 -12.61 1.13 -1.23
N PHE A 158 -13.15 0.82 -2.41
CA PHE A 158 -14.52 1.12 -2.77
C PHE A 158 -15.42 -0.10 -2.53
N TYR A 159 -16.49 0.10 -1.76
CA TYR A 159 -17.50 -0.89 -1.43
C TYR A 159 -18.83 -0.50 -2.07
N TYR A 160 -19.31 -1.33 -3.00
CA TYR A 160 -20.64 -1.16 -3.58
C TYR A 160 -21.68 -1.89 -2.73
N VAL A 161 -22.60 -1.13 -2.14
CA VAL A 161 -23.64 -1.60 -1.24
C VAL A 161 -24.98 -1.65 -1.97
N GLU A 162 -25.33 -2.82 -2.49
CA GLU A 162 -26.64 -3.06 -3.11
C GLU A 162 -27.73 -3.28 -2.04
N LYS A 163 -27.39 -4.03 -0.97
CA LYS A 163 -28.32 -4.43 0.10
C LYS A 163 -27.78 -4.06 1.47
N ILE A 164 -28.69 -3.68 2.38
CA ILE A 164 -28.34 -3.21 3.72
C ILE A 164 -27.56 -4.26 4.53
N ASP A 165 -27.87 -5.54 4.32
CA ASP A 165 -27.21 -6.64 5.04
C ASP A 165 -25.71 -6.75 4.69
N GLN A 166 -25.29 -6.21 3.54
CA GLN A 166 -23.88 -6.17 3.11
C GLN A 166 -23.08 -5.06 3.81
N VAL A 167 -23.75 -4.04 4.37
CA VAL A 167 -23.09 -2.93 5.06
C VAL A 167 -22.23 -3.46 6.19
N ASN A 168 -22.77 -4.36 7.01
CA ASN A 168 -22.04 -4.94 8.14
C ASN A 168 -20.78 -5.67 7.67
N GLU A 169 -20.88 -6.46 6.60
CA GLU A 169 -19.75 -7.19 6.03
C GLU A 169 -18.66 -6.23 5.55
N PHE A 170 -19.01 -5.20 4.78
CA PHE A 170 -18.04 -4.24 4.26
C PHE A 170 -17.43 -3.34 5.34
N PHE A 171 -18.20 -2.97 6.36
CA PHE A 171 -17.66 -2.26 7.50
C PHE A 171 -16.70 -3.12 8.31
N VAL A 172 -17.02 -4.41 8.51
CA VAL A 172 -16.13 -5.35 9.19
C VAL A 172 -14.84 -5.56 8.38
N ASP A 173 -14.92 -5.67 7.05
CA ASP A 173 -13.74 -5.75 6.19
C ASP A 173 -12.88 -4.49 6.29
N ALA A 174 -13.47 -3.31 6.11
CA ALA A 174 -12.76 -2.04 6.18
C ALA A 174 -12.10 -1.81 7.56
N LEU A 175 -12.85 -2.04 8.65
CA LEU A 175 -12.33 -1.93 10.01
C LEU A 175 -11.26 -3.00 10.29
N GLY A 176 -11.47 -4.24 9.85
CA GLY A 176 -10.50 -5.32 9.98
C GLY A 176 -9.17 -4.98 9.31
N GLY A 177 -9.22 -4.36 8.13
CA GLY A 177 -8.06 -3.82 7.43
C GLY A 177 -7.33 -2.75 8.25
N ILE A 178 -8.05 -1.77 8.77
CA ILE A 178 -7.51 -0.68 9.61
C ILE A 178 -6.84 -1.25 10.88
N PHE A 179 -7.51 -2.17 11.58
CA PHE A 179 -6.96 -2.79 12.80
C PHE A 179 -5.73 -3.66 12.54
N SER A 180 -5.53 -4.09 11.30
CA SER A 180 -4.40 -4.95 10.91
C SER A 180 -3.19 -4.16 10.43
N VAL A 181 -3.22 -2.82 10.41
CA VAL A 181 -2.09 -2.01 9.93
C VAL A 181 -0.90 -2.14 10.88
N VAL A 182 0.25 -2.54 10.34
CA VAL A 182 1.50 -2.71 11.10
C VAL A 182 2.52 -1.61 10.80
N ALA A 183 2.42 -0.98 9.63
CA ALA A 183 3.33 0.08 9.22
C ALA A 183 2.67 1.08 8.27
N GLN A 184 3.22 2.27 8.23
CA GLN A 184 2.73 3.42 7.47
C GLN A 184 3.87 4.10 6.71
N ASP A 185 3.50 4.94 5.73
CA ASP A 185 4.44 5.71 4.90
C ASP A 185 5.62 4.85 4.41
N ILE A 186 5.26 3.74 3.77
CA ILE A 186 6.23 2.77 3.29
C ILE A 186 6.80 3.30 1.98
N GLN A 187 8.10 3.51 1.96
CA GLN A 187 8.87 3.90 0.79
C GLN A 187 9.83 2.77 0.42
N ILE A 188 9.74 2.33 -0.81
CA ILE A 188 10.62 1.32 -1.40
C ILE A 188 11.50 2.01 -2.43
N ASP A 189 12.77 2.19 -2.10
CA ASP A 189 13.78 2.65 -3.04
C ASP A 189 14.50 1.44 -3.61
N PHE A 190 14.51 1.28 -4.93
CA PHE A 190 15.33 0.25 -5.55
C PHE A 190 16.08 0.79 -6.76
N SER A 191 17.31 0.34 -6.91
CA SER A 191 18.18 0.77 -7.99
C SER A 191 19.05 -0.35 -8.50
N LEU A 192 19.49 -0.22 -9.75
CA LEU A 192 20.63 -0.98 -10.23
C LEU A 192 21.85 -0.69 -9.36
N ASN A 193 22.67 -1.69 -9.10
CA ASN A 193 23.83 -1.57 -8.22
C ASN A 193 25.04 -0.93 -8.91
N ILE A 194 24.84 0.25 -9.51
CA ILE A 194 25.83 0.93 -10.34
C ILE A 194 27.12 1.31 -9.60
N GLN A 195 27.10 1.31 -8.26
CA GLN A 195 28.27 1.61 -7.44
C GLN A 195 29.19 0.39 -7.25
N ASP A 196 28.70 -0.82 -7.47
CA ASP A 196 29.49 -2.04 -7.30
C ASP A 196 30.50 -2.22 -8.44
N ALA A 197 31.74 -2.55 -8.09
CA ALA A 197 32.82 -2.67 -9.05
C ALA A 197 32.62 -3.84 -10.04
N ASN A 198 32.02 -4.95 -9.61
CA ASN A 198 31.72 -6.08 -10.48
C ASN A 198 30.51 -5.77 -11.37
N PHE A 199 29.53 -5.03 -10.87
CA PHE A 199 28.44 -4.49 -11.66
C PHE A 199 28.97 -3.57 -12.77
N GLN A 200 29.84 -2.61 -12.46
CA GLN A 200 30.36 -1.67 -13.46
C GLN A 200 31.17 -2.35 -14.57
N LYS A 201 31.87 -3.44 -14.28
CA LYS A 201 32.65 -4.17 -15.29
C LYS A 201 31.77 -4.81 -16.37
N ARG A 202 30.55 -5.25 -16.03
CA ARG A 202 29.75 -6.14 -16.89
C ARG A 202 28.32 -5.66 -17.15
N PHE A 203 27.72 -4.93 -16.22
CA PHE A 203 26.31 -4.58 -16.21
C PHE A 203 26.06 -3.08 -16.30
N LYS A 204 27.09 -2.26 -16.58
CA LYS A 204 26.98 -0.79 -16.66
C LYS A 204 25.89 -0.27 -17.60
N GLN A 205 25.57 -1.02 -18.66
CA GLN A 205 24.52 -0.63 -19.62
C GLN A 205 23.18 -1.34 -19.36
N CYS A 206 23.02 -2.02 -18.21
CA CYS A 206 21.71 -2.52 -17.81
C CYS A 206 20.78 -1.37 -17.46
N GLN A 207 19.49 -1.57 -17.71
CA GLN A 207 18.46 -0.60 -17.38
C GLN A 207 17.20 -1.32 -16.92
N ILE A 208 16.46 -0.69 -16.01
CA ILE A 208 15.07 -1.07 -15.74
C ILE A 208 14.25 -0.57 -16.92
N SER A 209 13.86 -1.48 -17.80
CA SER A 209 13.28 -1.16 -19.11
C SER A 209 11.77 -1.02 -19.06
N LYS A 210 11.11 -1.65 -18.10
CA LYS A 210 9.65 -1.61 -17.96
C LYS A 210 9.22 -1.81 -16.51
N THR A 211 8.22 -1.07 -16.08
CA THR A 211 7.53 -1.25 -14.80
C THR A 211 6.06 -1.58 -15.04
N TYR A 212 5.44 -2.32 -14.13
CA TYR A 212 4.05 -2.76 -14.25
C TYR A 212 3.19 -2.09 -13.18
N GLY A 213 2.42 -1.07 -13.58
CA GLY A 213 1.53 -0.30 -12.70
C GLY A 213 2.03 1.12 -12.45
N ASN A 214 1.15 1.96 -11.90
CA ASN A 214 1.36 3.42 -11.81
C ASN A 214 2.14 3.85 -10.55
N MET A 215 2.45 2.90 -9.67
CA MET A 215 3.08 3.17 -8.37
C MET A 215 4.60 3.40 -8.45
N PHE A 216 5.22 3.07 -9.58
CA PHE A 216 6.65 3.26 -9.80
C PHE A 216 6.95 4.70 -10.20
N LYS A 217 7.71 5.40 -9.37
CA LYS A 217 8.24 6.73 -9.67
C LYS A 217 9.71 6.60 -10.07
N CYS A 218 10.04 7.00 -11.29
CA CYS A 218 11.44 7.05 -11.74
C CYS A 218 12.14 8.25 -11.09
N VAL A 219 13.16 8.00 -10.28
CA VAL A 219 13.95 9.04 -9.60
C VAL A 219 15.15 9.43 -10.45
N ASN A 220 15.82 8.44 -11.07
CA ASN A 220 16.96 8.67 -11.94
C ASN A 220 16.99 7.71 -13.14
N GLN A 221 16.80 8.27 -14.34
CA GLN A 221 17.11 7.70 -15.67
C GLN A 221 17.14 6.16 -15.72
N ASN A 222 15.98 5.51 -15.53
CA ASN A 222 15.79 4.05 -15.65
C ASN A 222 16.72 3.18 -14.77
N SER A 223 17.32 3.76 -13.74
CA SER A 223 18.29 3.08 -12.86
C SER A 223 17.89 3.11 -11.39
N HIS A 224 17.07 4.08 -10.98
CA HIS A 224 16.54 4.21 -9.61
C HIS A 224 15.05 4.56 -9.66
N PHE A 225 14.27 3.76 -8.95
CA PHE A 225 12.83 3.89 -8.82
C PHE A 225 12.43 3.88 -7.34
N GLN A 226 11.32 4.54 -7.08
CA GLN A 226 10.68 4.62 -5.78
C GLN A 226 9.23 4.14 -5.89
N ILE A 227 8.76 3.40 -4.89
CA ILE A 227 7.36 3.02 -4.71
C ILE A 227 6.92 3.52 -3.34
N ASN A 228 5.76 4.18 -3.27
CA ASN A 228 5.17 4.62 -2.02
C ASN A 228 3.89 3.82 -1.76
N ILE A 229 3.68 3.42 -0.51
CA ILE A 229 2.49 2.72 -0.04
C ILE A 229 2.09 3.40 1.28
N ASN A 230 0.84 3.81 1.42
CA ASN A 230 0.41 4.49 2.63
C ASN A 230 0.43 3.55 3.84
N GLN A 231 -0.18 2.37 3.71
CA GLN A 231 -0.32 1.44 4.84
C GLN A 231 -0.01 0.01 4.42
N LEU A 232 0.57 -0.74 5.36
CA LEU A 232 0.89 -2.15 5.21
C LEU A 232 0.19 -2.94 6.32
N LEU A 233 -0.60 -3.93 5.93
CA LEU A 233 -1.40 -4.76 6.81
C LEU A 233 -0.62 -6.00 7.22
N SER A 234 -0.88 -6.54 8.41
CA SER A 234 -0.36 -7.83 8.90
C SER A 234 -0.75 -8.97 7.95
N GLY A 235 0.16 -9.95 7.79
CA GLY A 235 -0.09 -11.15 6.98
C GLY A 235 -0.09 -10.97 5.46
N ILE A 236 0.04 -9.75 4.97
CA ILE A 236 -0.10 -9.44 3.54
C ILE A 236 1.27 -9.45 2.85
N THR A 237 1.27 -9.95 1.62
CA THR A 237 2.38 -9.81 0.68
C THR A 237 1.96 -8.89 -0.46
N LYS A 238 2.77 -7.86 -0.74
CA LYS A 238 2.63 -7.00 -1.92
C LYS A 238 3.79 -7.26 -2.87
N ASP A 239 3.44 -7.49 -4.13
CA ASP A 239 4.35 -7.89 -5.19
C ASP A 239 4.45 -6.81 -6.27
N PHE A 240 5.67 -6.47 -6.64
CA PHE A 240 5.99 -5.45 -7.63
C PHE A 240 6.84 -6.08 -8.74
N ILE A 241 6.40 -5.92 -9.99
CA ILE A 241 7.08 -6.52 -11.14
C ILE A 241 7.66 -5.43 -12.02
N PHE A 242 8.91 -5.63 -12.42
CA PHE A 242 9.58 -4.80 -13.42
C PHE A 242 10.57 -5.64 -14.23
N GLU A 243 10.98 -5.14 -15.37
CA GLU A 243 11.93 -5.79 -16.28
C GLU A 243 13.26 -5.07 -16.25
N VAL A 244 14.33 -5.85 -16.19
CA VAL A 244 15.70 -5.38 -16.43
C VAL A 244 16.16 -5.89 -17.77
N THR A 245 16.61 -4.98 -18.62
CA THR A 245 17.29 -5.32 -19.87
C THR A 245 18.79 -5.41 -19.62
N ILE A 246 19.36 -6.58 -19.87
CA ILE A 246 20.80 -6.82 -19.95
C ILE A 246 21.20 -6.75 -21.42
N PRO A 247 22.15 -5.87 -21.81
CA PRO A 247 22.65 -5.79 -23.19
C PRO A 247 23.39 -7.08 -23.60
N PRO A 248 23.73 -7.26 -24.88
CA PRO A 248 24.59 -8.35 -25.29
C PRO A 248 25.95 -8.30 -24.58
N LEU A 249 26.35 -9.40 -23.94
CA LEU A 249 27.60 -9.52 -23.19
C LEU A 249 28.43 -10.69 -23.72
N LEU A 250 29.63 -10.37 -24.21
CA LEU A 250 30.62 -11.39 -24.55
C LEU A 250 31.46 -11.72 -23.31
N ILE A 251 31.29 -12.93 -22.77
CA ILE A 251 32.02 -13.40 -21.60
C ILE A 251 32.88 -14.60 -22.00
N GLN A 252 34.20 -14.38 -22.06
CA GLN A 252 35.17 -15.43 -22.40
C GLN A 252 35.55 -16.29 -21.20
N SER A 253 35.61 -15.71 -19.99
CA SER A 253 35.82 -16.40 -18.73
C SER A 253 35.26 -15.59 -17.56
N LEU A 254 34.88 -16.28 -16.49
CA LEU A 254 34.37 -15.70 -15.23
C LEU A 254 35.20 -16.23 -14.07
N GLN A 255 35.77 -15.31 -13.29
CA GLN A 255 36.35 -15.67 -12.00
C GLN A 255 35.22 -15.95 -11.00
N ASP A 256 35.45 -16.80 -10.00
CA ASP A 256 34.38 -17.27 -9.11
C ASP A 256 33.68 -16.13 -8.35
N PHE A 257 34.40 -15.07 -7.98
CA PHE A 257 33.82 -13.89 -7.34
C PHE A 257 32.99 -13.02 -8.30
N GLU A 258 33.16 -13.17 -9.62
CA GLU A 258 32.36 -12.46 -10.64
C GLU A 258 31.04 -13.17 -10.96
N ARG A 259 30.81 -14.37 -10.40
CA ARG A 259 29.59 -15.17 -10.66
C ARG A 259 28.39 -14.71 -9.81
N ASN A 260 28.65 -13.98 -8.73
CA ASN A 260 27.64 -13.48 -7.82
C ASN A 260 27.66 -11.95 -7.82
N VAL A 261 27.05 -11.35 -8.85
CA VAL A 261 26.90 -9.89 -8.95
C VAL A 261 25.52 -9.49 -8.47
N GLU A 262 25.47 -8.59 -7.51
CA GLU A 262 24.22 -7.92 -7.11
C GLU A 262 23.74 -7.01 -8.25
N LEU A 263 22.61 -7.33 -8.85
CA LEU A 263 22.03 -6.49 -9.92
C LEU A 263 21.27 -5.32 -9.34
N ILE A 264 20.53 -5.56 -8.25
CA ILE A 264 19.59 -4.59 -7.67
C ILE A 264 19.79 -4.51 -6.18
N LYS A 265 19.77 -3.28 -5.68
CA LYS A 265 19.66 -2.97 -4.26
C LYS A 265 18.28 -2.38 -4.00
N ALA A 266 17.62 -2.86 -2.96
CA ALA A 266 16.34 -2.32 -2.50
C ALA A 266 16.45 -1.92 -1.02
N ASN A 267 15.95 -0.74 -0.70
CA ASN A 267 15.80 -0.22 0.65
C ASN A 267 14.32 0.00 0.89
N VAL A 268 13.82 -0.50 2.00
CA VAL A 268 12.46 -0.22 2.47
C VAL A 268 12.58 0.60 3.73
N THR A 269 11.90 1.74 3.75
CA THR A 269 11.66 2.54 4.96
C THR A 269 10.17 2.57 5.24
N ALA A 270 9.78 2.51 6.50
CA ALA A 270 8.40 2.55 6.94
C ALA A 270 8.32 3.12 8.36
N ILE A 271 7.20 3.74 8.71
CA ILE A 271 6.87 4.17 10.06
C ILE A 271 6.04 3.07 10.72
N PRO A 272 6.59 2.29 11.66
CA PRO A 272 5.82 1.24 12.30
C PRO A 272 4.73 1.83 13.19
N VAL A 273 3.58 1.17 13.24
CA VAL A 273 2.48 1.58 14.12
C VAL A 273 2.85 1.35 15.58
N ASN A 274 3.56 0.26 15.88
CA ASN A 274 4.17 0.03 17.18
C ASN A 274 5.61 0.57 17.18
N PRO A 275 5.93 1.55 18.05
CA PRO A 275 7.25 2.22 18.07
C PRO A 275 8.42 1.30 18.47
N GLN A 276 8.15 0.07 18.95
CA GLN A 276 9.20 -0.90 19.28
C GLN A 276 9.84 -1.55 18.04
N TYR A 277 9.19 -1.46 16.87
CA TYR A 277 9.72 -2.04 15.63
C TYR A 277 10.68 -1.09 14.90
N THR A 278 11.55 -1.65 14.06
CA THR A 278 12.51 -0.86 13.27
C THR A 278 11.91 -0.40 11.95
N THR A 279 12.31 0.79 11.52
CA THR A 279 11.77 1.49 10.35
C THR A 279 12.43 1.11 9.02
N SER A 280 13.66 0.57 9.03
CA SER A 280 14.46 0.41 7.80
C SER A 280 14.96 -1.01 7.59
N VAL A 281 14.75 -1.54 6.39
CA VAL A 281 15.18 -2.87 5.95
C VAL A 281 15.90 -2.76 4.61
N ASN A 282 17.17 -3.19 4.54
CA ASN A 282 17.95 -3.25 3.30
C ASN A 282 17.96 -4.70 2.76
N LYS A 283 17.73 -4.87 1.45
CA LYS A 283 17.78 -6.15 0.74
C LYS A 283 18.46 -6.03 -0.62
N GLN A 284 19.01 -7.13 -1.08
CA GLN A 284 19.80 -7.20 -2.31
C GLN A 284 19.29 -8.35 -3.20
N CYS A 285 19.34 -8.15 -4.52
CA CYS A 285 19.10 -9.19 -5.52
C CYS A 285 20.40 -9.52 -6.23
N PHE A 286 20.74 -10.80 -6.31
CA PHE A 286 21.85 -11.28 -7.11
C PHE A 286 21.38 -11.64 -8.52
N ALA A 287 22.30 -11.64 -9.49
CA ALA A 287 22.01 -12.05 -10.87
C ALA A 287 21.48 -13.49 -10.97
N SER A 288 21.85 -14.37 -10.05
CA SER A 288 21.33 -15.74 -9.95
C SER A 288 19.90 -15.80 -9.40
N GLU A 289 19.37 -14.69 -8.88
CA GLU A 289 18.08 -14.59 -8.23
C GLU A 289 17.15 -13.66 -9.01
N GLN A 290 15.87 -14.04 -9.09
CA GLN A 290 14.83 -13.26 -9.78
C GLN A 290 13.91 -12.54 -8.80
N TYR A 291 14.21 -12.59 -7.50
CA TYR A 291 13.33 -12.11 -6.46
C TYR A 291 14.08 -11.36 -5.36
N ILE A 292 13.48 -10.28 -4.87
CA ILE A 292 13.93 -9.55 -3.68
C ILE A 292 12.84 -9.68 -2.64
N LYS A 293 13.16 -10.20 -1.45
CA LYS A 293 12.22 -10.32 -0.34
C LYS A 293 12.65 -9.45 0.83
N ALA A 294 11.86 -8.44 1.15
CA ALA A 294 12.00 -7.65 2.36
C ALA A 294 11.03 -8.13 3.44
N PHE A 295 11.56 -8.25 4.67
CA PHE A 295 10.81 -8.60 5.86
C PHE A 295 10.92 -7.44 6.82
N LEU A 296 9.79 -6.94 7.33
CA LEU A 296 9.79 -6.09 8.52
C LEU A 296 9.98 -7.03 9.73
N ASN A 297 11.10 -6.87 10.43
CA ASN A 297 11.39 -7.68 11.61
C ASN A 297 10.93 -6.94 12.87
N GLN A 298 10.31 -7.70 13.78
CA GLN A 298 10.22 -7.32 15.18
C GLN A 298 11.60 -7.52 15.82
N LYS A 299 11.96 -6.70 16.81
CA LYS A 299 13.21 -6.88 17.56
C LYS A 299 13.19 -8.18 18.37
#